data_AF-A0A947A939-F1
#
_entry.id   AF-A0A947A939-F1
#
_cell.length_a   1.000
_cell.length_b   1.000
_cell.length_c   1.000
_cell.angle_alpha   90.00
_cell.angle_beta   90.00
_cell.angle_gamma   90.00
#
_symmetry.space_group_name_H-M   'P 1'
#
loop_
_entity.id
_entity.type
_entity.pdbx_description
1 polymer ?
#
loop_
_entity_poly.entity_id
_entity_poly.type
_entity_poly.pdbx_seq_one_letter_code
_entity_poly.pdbx_strand_id
1 'polypeptide(L)'
;GAFSNLYFLAMRLPKNEFIGTAAWLFLITNLVKLPLHIFVWETISWESLLINLKLLPGIFLGLYTGVRVVKIIRDRFYRKMILVLTAVGALLILLR
;
A
#
# COMPACT_ATOMS: atom_id res chain seq x y z
N GLY A 1 5.70 -0.06 4.21
CA GLY A 1 5.87 -0.08 2.75
C GLY A 1 7.02 -0.99 2.37
N ALA A 2 8.20 -0.42 2.12
CA ALA A 2 9.38 -1.19 1.73
C ALA A 2 9.79 -2.24 2.79
N PHE A 3 9.82 -1.85 4.08
CA PHE A 3 10.15 -2.76 5.18
C PHE A 3 9.18 -3.94 5.31
N SER A 4 7.88 -3.68 5.27
CA SER A 4 6.85 -4.73 5.32
C SER A 4 6.96 -5.68 4.12
N ASN A 5 7.24 -5.16 2.93
CA ASN A 5 7.41 -5.99 1.74
C ASN A 5 8.63 -6.91 1.83
N LEU A 6 9.75 -6.40 2.34
CA LEU A 6 10.96 -7.19 2.56
C LEU A 6 10.74 -8.26 3.62
N TYR A 7 10.07 -7.91 4.72
CA TYR A 7 9.72 -8.85 5.79
C TYR A 7 8.81 -9.98 5.27
N PHE A 8 7.72 -9.65 4.56
CA PHE A 8 6.81 -10.66 3.99
C PHE A 8 7.49 -11.53 2.94
N LEU A 9 8.44 -10.98 2.20
CA LEU A 9 9.25 -11.73 1.26
C LEU A 9 10.18 -12.72 1.97
N ALA A 10 10.82 -12.31 3.06
CA ALA A 10 11.65 -13.16 3.91
C ALA A 10 10.84 -14.30 4.54
N MET A 11 9.59 -14.01 4.97
CA MET A 11 8.61 -14.98 5.46
C MET A 11 8.04 -15.89 4.35
N ARG A 12 8.40 -15.64 3.09
CA ARG A 12 7.97 -16.38 1.90
C ARG A 12 6.45 -16.50 1.77
N LEU A 13 5.69 -15.49 2.17
CA LEU A 13 4.22 -15.52 2.08
C LEU A 13 3.73 -15.73 0.63
N PRO A 14 2.65 -16.52 0.42
CA PRO A 14 1.95 -16.57 -0.87
C PRO A 14 1.47 -15.19 -1.32
N LYS A 15 1.29 -14.95 -2.63
CA LYS A 15 0.92 -13.63 -3.17
C LYS A 15 -0.29 -13.00 -2.49
N ASN A 16 -1.35 -13.79 -2.28
CA ASN A 16 -2.60 -13.27 -1.73
C ASN A 16 -2.44 -12.87 -0.26
N GLU A 17 -1.78 -13.71 0.55
CA GLU A 17 -1.46 -13.40 1.95
C GLU A 17 -0.55 -12.19 2.04
N PHE A 18 0.48 -12.12 1.20
CA PHE A 18 1.38 -10.97 1.14
C PHE A 18 0.60 -9.66 0.95
N ILE A 19 -0.29 -9.60 -0.05
CA ILE A 19 -1.07 -8.41 -0.37
C ILE A 19 -2.10 -8.12 0.73
N GLY A 20 -2.78 -9.16 1.22
CA GLY A 20 -3.81 -9.04 2.27
C GLY A 20 -3.24 -8.56 3.60
N THR A 21 -2.16 -9.17 4.08
CA THR A 21 -1.47 -8.76 5.32
C THR A 21 -0.90 -7.35 5.19
N ALA A 22 -0.34 -6.99 4.02
CA ALA A 22 0.08 -5.62 3.77
C ALA A 22 -1.10 -4.64 3.85
N ALA A 23 -2.25 -4.97 3.24
CA ALA A 23 -3.44 -4.14 3.31
C ALA A 23 -3.95 -3.96 4.75
N TRP A 24 -3.99 -5.03 5.55
CA TRP A 24 -4.34 -4.97 6.97
C TRP A 24 -3.38 -4.11 7.78
N LEU A 25 -2.07 -4.27 7.58
CA LEU A 25 -1.05 -3.46 8.24
C LEU A 25 -1.25 -1.97 7.91
N PHE A 26 -1.46 -1.63 6.64
CA PHE A 26 -1.72 -0.26 6.22
C PHE A 26 -3.03 0.28 6.78
N LEU A 27 -4.10 -0.53 6.83
CA LEU A 27 -5.36 -0.12 7.43
C LEU A 27 -5.18 0.23 8.91
N ILE A 28 -4.58 -0.67 9.70
CA ILE A 28 -4.37 -0.47 11.13
C ILE A 28 -3.49 0.76 11.38
N THR A 29 -2.37 0.88 10.66
CA THR A 29 -1.47 2.03 10.83
C THR A 29 -2.12 3.36 10.44
N ASN A 30 -2.99 3.37 9.41
CA ASN A 30 -3.74 4.58 9.06
C ASN A 30 -4.85 4.89 10.06
N LEU A 31 -5.53 3.87 10.61
CA LEU A 31 -6.52 4.07 11.67
C LEU A 31 -5.90 4.68 12.93
N VAL A 32 -4.68 4.30 13.28
CA VAL A 32 -3.92 4.92 14.38
C VAL A 32 -3.50 6.36 14.06
N LYS A 33 -3.18 6.65 12.80
CA LYS A 33 -2.81 8.02 12.37
C LYS A 33 -4.00 8.97 12.31
N LEU A 34 -5.19 8.46 11.97
CA LEU A 34 -6.38 9.28 11.80
C LEU A 34 -6.70 10.16 13.02
N PRO A 35 -6.73 9.67 14.28
CA PRO A 35 -6.94 10.52 15.44
C PRO A 35 -5.83 11.56 15.61
N LEU A 36 -4.57 11.27 15.25
CA LEU A 36 -3.50 12.26 15.29
C LEU A 36 -3.74 13.40 14.28
N HIS A 37 -4.22 13.06 13.08
CA HIS A 37 -4.61 14.06 12.07
C HIS A 37 -5.78 14.95 12.52
N ILE A 38 -6.67 14.42 13.36
CA ILE A 38 -7.82 15.16 13.90
C ILE A 38 -7.40 16.03 15.10
N PHE A 39 -6.74 15.44 16.10
CA PHE A 39 -6.56 16.08 17.41
C PHE A 39 -5.22 16.79 17.59
N VAL A 40 -4.18 16.40 16.86
CA VAL A 40 -2.81 16.93 17.07
C VAL A 40 -2.37 17.80 15.90
N TRP A 41 -2.60 17.33 14.68
CA TRP A 41 -2.14 18.03 13.48
C TRP A 41 -3.20 18.93 12.84
N GLU A 42 -4.47 18.76 13.22
CA GLU A 42 -5.60 19.58 12.73
C GLU A 42 -5.65 19.71 11.19
N THR A 43 -5.18 18.68 10.48
CA THR A 43 -5.05 18.68 9.01
C THR A 43 -6.36 18.40 8.26
N ILE A 44 -7.44 18.08 8.98
CA ILE A 44 -8.72 17.68 8.39
C ILE A 44 -9.68 18.87 8.43
N SER A 45 -9.95 19.45 7.27
CA SER A 45 -10.93 20.52 7.07
C SER A 45 -12.18 20.04 6.33
N TRP A 46 -13.26 20.83 6.32
CA TRP A 46 -14.47 20.52 5.57
C TRP A 46 -14.22 20.38 4.06
N GLU A 47 -13.34 21.21 3.50
CA GLU A 47 -12.93 21.12 2.09
C GLU A 47 -12.21 19.82 1.80
N SER A 48 -11.30 19.40 2.69
CA SER A 48 -10.57 18.13 2.56
C SER A 48 -11.52 16.92 2.55
N LEU A 49 -12.57 16.95 3.37
CA LEU A 49 -13.59 15.89 3.42
C LEU A 49 -14.41 15.83 2.13
N LEU A 50 -14.80 16.99 1.57
CA LEU A 50 -15.51 17.04 0.29
C LEU A 50 -14.67 16.51 -0.87
N ILE A 51 -13.37 16.81 -0.88
CA ILE A 51 -12.44 16.26 -1.88
C ILE A 51 -12.36 14.74 -1.74
N ASN A 52 -12.20 14.23 -0.52
CA ASN A 52 -12.18 12.78 -0.27
C ASN A 52 -13.45 12.08 -0.77
N LEU A 53 -14.62 12.70 -0.54
CA LEU A 53 -15.90 12.15 -1.00
C LEU A 53 -15.99 12.09 -2.53
N LYS A 54 -15.53 13.14 -3.22
CA LYS A 54 -15.46 13.17 -4.70
C LYS A 54 -14.50 12.12 -5.27
N LEU A 55 -13.47 11.74 -4.51
CA LEU A 55 -12.49 10.72 -4.92
C LEU A 55 -12.95 9.29 -4.64
N LEU A 56 -14.01 9.07 -3.84
CA LEU A 56 -14.54 7.73 -3.56
C LEU A 56 -14.80 6.88 -4.82
N PRO A 57 -15.43 7.40 -5.89
CA PRO A 57 -15.63 6.61 -7.12
C PRO A 57 -14.32 6.14 -7.72
N GLY A 58 -13.28 6.99 -7.70
CA GLY A 58 -11.93 6.64 -8.16
C GLY A 58 -11.30 5.54 -7.31
N ILE A 59 -11.53 5.57 -5.98
CA ILE A 59 -11.08 4.50 -5.07
C ILE A 59 -11.76 3.17 -5.40
N PHE A 60 -13.08 3.16 -5.62
CA PHE A 60 -13.80 1.94 -5.98
C PHE A 60 -13.35 1.38 -7.33
N LEU A 61 -13.18 2.24 -8.33
CA LEU A 61 -12.64 1.85 -9.64
C LEU A 61 -11.21 1.30 -9.52
N GLY A 62 -10.35 1.99 -8.76
CA GLY A 62 -8.97 1.56 -8.49
C GLY A 62 -8.91 0.23 -7.75
N LEU A 63 -9.76 0.01 -6.76
CA LEU A 63 -9.87 -1.25 -6.03
C LEU A 63 -10.31 -2.39 -6.96
N TYR A 64 -11.38 -2.17 -7.73
CA TYR A 64 -11.89 -3.17 -8.66
C TYR A 64 -10.86 -3.56 -9.72
N THR A 65 -10.27 -2.56 -10.38
CA THR A 65 -9.23 -2.79 -11.39
C THR A 65 -7.98 -3.42 -10.78
N GLY A 66 -7.52 -2.95 -9.62
CA GLY A 66 -6.39 -3.50 -8.89
C GLY A 66 -6.56 -4.98 -8.55
N VAL A 67 -7.73 -5.37 -8.02
CA VAL A 67 -8.03 -6.78 -7.71
C VAL A 67 -7.99 -7.64 -8.97
N ARG A 68 -8.53 -7.15 -10.10
CA ARG A 68 -8.49 -7.89 -11.38
C ARG A 68 -7.07 -8.05 -11.90
N VAL A 69 -6.27 -6.99 -11.89
CA VAL A 69 -4.88 -7.01 -12.34
C VAL A 69 -4.04 -7.97 -11.49
N VAL A 70 -4.14 -7.89 -10.17
CA VAL A 70 -3.41 -8.77 -9.24
C VAL A 70 -3.74 -10.24 -9.44
N LYS A 71 -4.99 -10.58 -9.79
CA LYS A 71 -5.38 -11.97 -10.07
C LYS A 71 -4.66 -12.54 -11.30
N ILE A 72 -4.40 -11.72 -12.32
CA ILE A 72 -3.74 -12.14 -13.56
C ILE A 72 -2.22 -12.34 -13.35
N ILE A 73 -1.63 -11.65 -12.37
CA ILE A 73 -0.21 -11.75 -12.07
C ILE A 73 0.13 -13.10 -11.43
N ARG A 74 1.06 -13.85 -12.03
CA ARG A 74 1.60 -15.11 -11.49
C ARG A 74 2.48 -14.85 -10.25
N ASP A 75 2.37 -15.70 -9.23
CA ASP A 75 3.16 -15.60 -7.97
C ASP A 75 4.67 -15.47 -8.20
N ARG A 76 5.21 -16.24 -9.14
CA ARG A 76 6.65 -16.22 -9.46
C ARG A 76 7.09 -14.88 -10.06
N PHE A 77 6.24 -14.26 -10.87
CA PHE A 77 6.49 -12.93 -11.43
C PHE A 77 6.35 -11.87 -10.34
N TYR A 78 5.30 -11.96 -9.50
CA TYR A 78 5.08 -11.06 -8.38
C TYR A 78 6.31 -10.95 -7.46
N ARG A 79 6.88 -12.09 -7.07
CA ARG A 79 8.10 -12.13 -6.23
C ARG A 79 9.31 -11.49 -6.90
N LYS A 80 9.56 -11.80 -8.17
CA LYS A 80 10.65 -11.19 -8.94
C LYS A 80 10.48 -9.68 -9.05
N MET A 81 9.26 -9.23 -9.32
CA MET A 81 8.94 -7.81 -9.43
C MET A 81 9.26 -7.06 -8.14
N ILE A 82 8.85 -7.58 -6.97
CA ILE A 82 9.15 -6.94 -5.68
C ILE A 82 10.65 -6.89 -5.42
N LEU A 83 11.39 -7.97 -5.71
CA LEU A 83 12.84 -8.00 -5.55
C LEU A 83 13.54 -6.96 -6.41
N VAL A 84 13.19 -6.89 -7.71
CA VAL A 84 13.77 -5.92 -8.64
C VAL A 84 13.46 -4.49 -8.22
N LEU A 85 12.19 -4.19 -7.90
CA LEU A 85 11.79 -2.85 -7.46
C LEU A 85 12.47 -2.45 -6.15
N THR A 86 12.62 -3.39 -5.21
CA THR A 86 13.32 -3.14 -3.94
C THR A 86 14.81 -2.90 -4.16
N ALA A 87 15.45 -3.69 -5.04
CA ALA A 87 16.86 -3.52 -5.38
C ALA A 87 17.10 -2.17 -6.08
N VAL A 88 16.26 -1.80 -7.05
CA VAL A 88 16.31 -0.48 -7.71
C VAL A 88 16.11 0.63 -6.70
N GLY A 89 15.11 0.52 -5.81
CA GLY A 89 14.88 1.51 -4.76
C GLY A 89 16.06 1.66 -3.80
N ALA A 90 16.68 0.56 -3.39
CA ALA A 90 17.88 0.57 -2.54
C ALA A 90 19.08 1.21 -3.24
N LEU A 91 19.30 0.90 -4.52
CA LEU A 91 20.36 1.53 -5.33
C LEU A 91 20.14 3.04 -5.48
N LEU A 92 18.90 3.47 -5.74
CA LEU A 92 18.56 4.89 -5.85
C LEU A 92 18.77 5.64 -4.53
N ILE A 93 18.52 5.00 -3.38
CA ILE A 93 18.80 5.59 -2.06
C ILE A 93 20.32 5.63 -1.79
N LEU A 94 21.08 4.62 -2.22
CA LEU A 94 22.52 4.56 -2.00
C LEU A 94 23.30 5.58 -2.86
N LEU A 95 22.82 5.83 -4.08
CA LEU A 95 23.46 6.72 -5.05
C LEU A 95 23.03 8.19 -4.90
N ARG A 96 22.10 8.49 -3.97
CA ARG A 96 21.55 9.81 -3.73
C ARG A 96 21.90 10.28 -2.33
#